data_AF-A0AAE0P537-F1
#
_entry.id   AF-A0AAE0P537-F1
#
_cell.length_a   1.000
_cell.length_b   1.000
_cell.length_c   1.000
_cell.angle_alpha   90.00
_cell.angle_beta   90.00
_cell.angle_gamma   90.00
#
_symmetry.space_group_name_H-M   'P 1'
#
loop_
_entity.id
_entity.type
_entity.pdbx_description
1 polymer ?
#
loop_
_entity_poly.entity_id
_entity_poly.type
_entity_poly.pdbx_seq_one_letter_code
_entity_poly.pdbx_strand_id
1 'polypeptide(L)'
;MEPTVGRTAIQVYGKACLDCSKSKTKCVSRENGQACVKCHRLKKACVPTEPVRRLATRHSLNNPFGRLDQLEGKLDGLISTLTASQPGTNHPLDPRLMPTRQPFSPSLAPSLSTGFPADADECLNTFRNHMLRYFPFIHLAANQDLAWMEKERPFLLVCICAVVTRSTASRHLLIMRIKDTLTYKLVLHSHETVTIDHLLGILTFLAWGHDALINKLKGG
;
A
#
# COMPACT_ATOMS: atom_id res chain seq x y z
N MET A 1 50.73 12.65 -8.50
CA MET A 1 49.97 13.04 -7.29
C MET A 1 48.54 13.26 -7.74
N GLU A 2 47.72 12.22 -7.64
CA GLU A 2 46.31 12.20 -8.08
C GLU A 2 45.39 12.56 -6.90
N PRO A 3 44.31 13.35 -7.11
CA PRO A 3 43.38 13.72 -6.06
C PRO A 3 42.34 12.61 -5.83
N THR A 4 42.30 12.06 -4.62
CA THR A 4 41.32 11.06 -4.21
C THR A 4 39.93 11.69 -4.04
N VAL A 5 39.02 11.33 -4.94
CA VAL A 5 37.59 11.66 -4.91
C VAL A 5 36.96 11.08 -3.63
N GLY A 6 36.52 11.97 -2.74
CA GLY A 6 35.80 11.61 -1.52
C GLY A 6 34.44 11.00 -1.83
N ARG A 7 34.18 9.80 -1.31
CA ARG A 7 32.87 9.15 -1.37
C ARG A 7 31.85 9.98 -0.59
N THR A 8 30.90 10.59 -1.30
CA THR A 8 29.74 11.25 -0.72
C THR A 8 28.88 10.22 0.02
N ALA A 9 28.91 10.27 1.34
CA ALA A 9 28.02 9.44 2.16
C ALA A 9 26.57 9.86 1.89
N ILE A 10 25.78 8.97 1.28
CA ILE A 10 24.34 9.15 1.08
C ILE A 10 23.70 9.30 2.48
N GLN A 11 23.22 10.51 2.76
CA GLN A 11 22.71 10.89 4.06
C GLN A 11 21.29 10.35 4.25
N VAL A 12 21.14 9.40 5.18
CA VAL A 12 19.82 8.92 5.65
C VAL A 12 19.07 10.10 6.26
N TYR A 13 18.05 10.58 5.55
CA TYR A 13 17.10 11.58 6.07
C TYR A 13 16.38 11.02 7.31
N GLY A 14 16.27 11.82 8.39
CA GLY A 14 15.33 11.50 9.49
C GLY A 14 15.87 11.40 10.93
N LYS A 15 17.10 11.79 11.24
CA LYS A 15 17.58 11.84 12.65
C LYS A 15 18.01 13.25 13.05
N ALA A 16 17.09 13.99 13.69
CA ALA A 16 17.44 15.26 14.32
C ALA A 16 18.27 15.03 15.61
N CYS A 17 19.18 15.95 15.92
CA CYS A 17 19.85 15.99 17.22
C CYS A 17 18.86 16.34 18.34
N LEU A 18 19.25 16.09 19.60
CA LEU A 18 18.38 16.32 20.77
C LEU A 18 17.84 17.76 20.82
N ASP A 19 18.68 18.75 20.53
CA ASP A 19 18.28 20.17 20.57
C ASP A 19 17.32 20.53 19.44
N CYS A 20 17.57 20.08 18.22
CA CYS A 20 16.67 20.34 17.09
C CYS A 20 15.34 19.61 17.26
N SER A 21 15.35 18.41 17.87
CA SER A 21 14.16 17.65 18.23
C SER A 21 13.33 18.38 19.30
N LYS A 22 13.95 18.75 20.43
CA LYS A 22 13.29 19.49 21.53
C LYS A 22 12.73 20.84 21.07
N SER A 23 13.46 21.53 20.18
CA SER A 23 13.03 22.83 19.63
C SER A 23 12.15 22.73 18.39
N LYS A 24 11.83 21.51 17.90
CA LYS A 24 11.04 21.25 16.68
C LYS A 24 11.50 22.02 15.44
N THR A 25 12.81 22.19 15.28
CA THR A 25 13.41 22.89 14.12
C THR A 25 14.18 21.93 13.22
N LYS A 26 14.36 22.30 11.95
CA LYS A 26 15.11 21.51 10.95
C LYS A 26 16.55 21.24 11.42
N CYS A 27 16.94 19.97 11.46
CA CYS A 27 18.30 19.54 11.74
C CYS A 27 19.01 19.17 10.44
N VAL A 28 20.04 19.94 10.06
CA VAL A 28 20.82 19.71 8.83
C VAL A 28 22.27 19.45 9.22
N SER A 29 22.79 18.25 8.95
CA SER A 29 24.19 17.90 9.22
C SER A 29 25.14 18.70 8.32
N ARG A 30 26.33 19.02 8.84
CA ARG A 30 27.44 19.58 8.03
C ARG A 30 28.26 18.46 7.42
N GLU A 31 29.02 18.77 6.37
CA GLU A 31 29.91 17.84 5.65
C GLU A 31 30.91 17.14 6.58
N ASN A 32 31.39 17.83 7.61
CA ASN A 32 32.35 17.27 8.58
C ASN A 32 31.70 16.32 9.61
N GLY A 33 30.37 16.11 9.59
CA GLY A 33 29.64 15.19 10.47
C GLY A 33 29.60 15.53 11.96
N GLN A 34 30.42 16.48 12.43
CA GLN A 34 30.60 16.80 13.86
C GLN A 34 29.41 17.55 14.50
N ALA A 35 28.68 18.35 13.73
CA ALA A 35 27.54 19.11 14.23
C ALA A 35 26.55 19.48 13.11
N CYS A 36 25.29 19.71 13.47
CA CYS A 36 24.32 20.31 12.56
C CYS A 36 24.56 21.82 12.40
N VAL A 37 24.11 22.39 11.28
CA VAL A 37 24.28 23.82 10.93
C VAL A 37 23.79 24.74 12.06
N LYS A 38 22.66 24.40 12.68
CA LYS A 38 22.06 25.19 13.78
C LYS A 38 22.93 25.15 15.05
N CYS A 39 23.30 23.97 15.53
CA CYS A 39 24.10 23.81 16.75
C CYS A 39 25.48 24.46 16.58
N HIS A 40 26.10 24.37 15.40
CA HIS A 40 27.34 25.05 15.09
C HIS A 40 27.21 26.57 15.20
N ARG A 41 26.18 27.17 14.55
CA ARG A 41 25.94 28.62 14.62
C ARG A 41 25.69 29.10 16.05
N LEU A 42 24.97 28.31 16.84
CA LEU A 42 24.66 28.62 18.23
C LEU A 42 25.78 28.29 19.22
N LYS A 43 26.91 27.74 18.74
CA LYS A 43 28.02 27.24 19.58
C LYS A 43 27.53 26.30 20.70
N LYS A 44 26.55 25.44 20.39
CA LYS A 44 25.98 24.45 21.30
C LYS A 44 26.43 23.04 20.94
N ALA A 45 26.56 22.18 21.94
CA ALA A 45 26.87 20.77 21.73
C ALA A 45 25.78 20.09 20.87
N CYS A 46 26.18 19.44 19.78
CA CYS A 46 25.25 18.76 18.88
C CYS A 46 25.18 17.27 19.23
N VAL A 47 24.33 16.90 20.18
CA VAL A 47 24.21 15.51 20.64
C VAL A 47 23.23 14.73 19.75
N PRO A 48 23.69 13.68 19.04
CA PRO A 48 22.79 12.79 18.30
C PRO A 48 21.81 12.12 19.25
N THR A 49 20.57 11.92 18.80
CA THR A 49 19.61 11.12 19.57
C THR A 49 20.07 9.67 19.53
N GLU A 50 20.39 9.07 20.68
CA GLU A 50 20.70 7.63 20.74
C GLU A 50 19.53 6.85 20.13
N PRO A 51 19.80 5.90 19.21
CA PRO A 51 18.77 4.96 18.81
C PRO A 51 18.43 4.16 20.07
N VAL A 52 17.25 4.40 20.64
CA VAL A 52 16.66 3.44 21.57
C VAL A 52 16.70 2.11 20.83
N ARG A 53 17.53 1.17 21.29
CA ARG A 53 17.53 -0.22 20.83
C ARG A 53 16.17 -0.80 21.16
N ARG A 54 15.16 -0.51 20.33
CA ARG A 54 13.97 -1.33 20.21
C ARG A 54 14.40 -2.57 19.45
N LEU A 55 14.92 -3.52 20.22
CA LEU A 55 14.71 -4.95 20.08
C LEU A 55 14.58 -5.42 18.61
N ALA A 56 15.72 -5.73 18.01
CA ALA A 56 15.84 -6.36 16.70
C ALA A 56 15.21 -7.77 16.60
N THR A 57 14.45 -8.24 17.61
CA THR A 57 13.82 -9.56 17.60
C THR A 57 12.38 -9.57 17.07
N ARG A 58 11.74 -8.42 16.80
CA ARG A 58 10.35 -8.39 16.27
C ARG A 58 10.21 -8.23 14.76
N HIS A 59 11.28 -7.91 14.03
CA HIS A 59 11.24 -7.84 12.55
C HIS A 59 11.47 -9.19 11.87
N SER A 60 11.89 -10.23 12.60
CA SER A 60 12.12 -11.56 12.03
C SER A 60 10.82 -12.34 11.73
N LEU A 61 9.70 -12.01 12.37
CA LEU A 61 8.44 -12.74 12.17
C LEU A 61 7.55 -12.18 11.06
N ASN A 62 7.86 -10.98 10.55
CA ASN A 62 7.09 -10.31 9.49
C ASN A 62 7.95 -9.99 8.25
N ASN A 63 9.06 -10.71 8.04
CA ASN A 63 9.86 -10.55 6.83
C ASN A 63 9.21 -11.31 5.65
N PRO A 64 8.61 -10.64 4.65
CA PRO A 64 8.01 -11.31 3.50
C PRO A 64 9.04 -12.07 2.66
N PHE A 65 10.32 -11.69 2.74
CA PHE A 65 11.42 -12.38 2.04
C PHE A 65 11.78 -13.74 2.64
N GLY A 66 11.61 -13.94 3.96
CA GLY A 66 11.83 -15.24 4.58
C GLY A 66 10.75 -16.28 4.22
N ARG A 67 9.53 -15.81 3.89
CA ARG A 67 8.47 -16.67 3.35
C ARG A 67 8.74 -17.04 1.90
N LEU A 68 9.44 -16.20 1.13
CA LEU A 68 9.84 -16.50 -0.25
C LEU A 68 10.87 -17.62 -0.28
N ASP A 69 11.94 -17.54 0.52
CA ASP A 69 12.93 -18.64 0.66
C ASP A 69 12.29 -19.95 1.13
N GLN A 70 11.34 -19.87 2.07
CA GLN A 70 10.60 -21.05 2.56
C GLN A 70 9.67 -21.63 1.48
N LEU A 71 9.12 -20.79 0.60
CA LEU A 71 8.28 -21.21 -0.52
C LEU A 71 9.12 -21.83 -1.63
N GLU A 72 10.28 -21.26 -1.96
CA GLU A 72 11.23 -21.81 -2.93
C GLU A 72 11.72 -23.20 -2.49
N GLY A 73 12.14 -23.36 -1.22
CA GLY A 73 12.57 -24.65 -0.70
C GLY A 73 11.46 -25.73 -0.69
N LYS A 74 10.19 -25.34 -0.52
CA LYS A 74 9.05 -26.26 -0.63
C LYS A 74 8.76 -26.67 -2.08
N LEU A 75 9.03 -25.79 -3.03
CA LEU A 75 8.85 -26.04 -4.46
C LEU A 75 9.86 -27.10 -4.95
N ASP A 76 11.11 -26.98 -4.53
CA ASP A 76 12.18 -27.94 -4.86
C ASP A 76 11.89 -29.35 -4.31
N GLY A 77 11.30 -29.43 -3.11
CA GLY A 77 10.83 -30.68 -2.52
C GLY A 77 9.76 -31.38 -3.36
N LEU A 78 8.78 -30.62 -3.89
CA LEU A 78 7.74 -31.17 -4.76
C LEU A 78 8.30 -31.63 -6.11
N ILE A 79 9.20 -30.85 -6.71
CA ILE A 79 9.88 -31.22 -7.96
C ILE A 79 10.66 -32.52 -7.78
N SER A 80 11.37 -32.68 -6.66
CA SER A 80 12.13 -33.89 -6.36
C SER A 80 11.23 -35.13 -6.20
N THR A 81 10.01 -34.98 -5.67
CA THR A 81 9.05 -36.11 -5.58
C THR A 81 8.41 -36.47 -6.93
N LEU A 82 8.20 -35.48 -7.81
CA LEU A 82 7.67 -35.70 -9.15
C LEU A 82 8.70 -36.34 -10.08
N THR A 83 9.99 -35.98 -9.95
CA THR A 83 11.08 -36.60 -10.72
C THR A 83 11.47 -37.98 -10.20
N ALA A 84 11.27 -38.25 -8.90
CA ALA A 84 11.55 -39.57 -8.30
C ALA A 84 10.49 -40.64 -8.62
N SER A 85 9.32 -40.27 -9.18
CA SER A 85 8.26 -41.22 -9.52
C SER A 85 7.95 -41.21 -11.01
N GLN A 86 8.90 -41.69 -11.84
CA GLN A 86 8.60 -42.34 -13.12
C GLN A 86 9.67 -43.37 -13.50
N PRO A 87 9.41 -44.68 -13.33
CA PRO A 87 9.76 -45.68 -14.31
C PRO A 87 8.66 -45.74 -15.37
N GLY A 88 9.03 -45.56 -16.63
CA GLY A 88 8.10 -45.39 -17.74
C GLY A 88 7.30 -46.64 -18.09
N THR A 89 6.20 -46.42 -18.82
CA THR A 89 5.61 -47.38 -19.74
C THR A 89 5.02 -46.63 -20.95
N ASN A 90 5.55 -46.95 -22.13
CA ASN A 90 5.03 -46.54 -23.43
C ASN A 90 3.70 -47.26 -23.71
N HIS A 91 2.66 -46.55 -24.17
CA HIS A 91 1.66 -47.16 -25.05
C HIS A 91 1.03 -46.14 -26.03
N PRO A 92 0.70 -46.54 -27.28
CA PRO A 92 0.48 -45.64 -28.40
C PRO A 92 -0.93 -45.03 -28.50
N LEU A 93 -0.98 -43.97 -29.30
CA LEU A 93 -2.07 -43.06 -29.62
C LEU A 93 -3.35 -43.74 -30.15
N ASP A 94 -4.49 -43.40 -29.56
CA ASP A 94 -5.83 -43.60 -30.15
C ASP A 94 -6.51 -42.23 -30.38
N PRO A 95 -6.76 -41.80 -31.64
CA PRO A 95 -7.19 -40.45 -31.94
C PRO A 95 -8.70 -40.37 -32.17
N ARG A 96 -9.58 -40.58 -31.17
CA ARG A 96 -11.04 -40.42 -31.43
C ARG A 96 -11.99 -40.07 -30.28
N LEU A 97 -11.60 -39.23 -29.32
CA LEU A 97 -12.59 -38.54 -28.46
C LEU A 97 -12.23 -37.06 -28.30
N MET A 98 -12.88 -36.22 -29.11
CA MET A 98 -12.94 -34.78 -28.89
C MET A 98 -13.91 -34.47 -27.74
N PRO A 99 -13.51 -33.69 -26.73
CA PRO A 99 -14.42 -32.81 -26.03
C PRO A 99 -14.25 -31.41 -26.61
N THR A 100 -15.36 -30.87 -27.10
CA THR A 100 -15.57 -29.46 -27.44
C THR A 100 -14.80 -28.53 -26.50
N ARG A 101 -13.84 -27.78 -27.06
CA ARG A 101 -13.19 -26.66 -26.38
C ARG A 101 -14.24 -25.60 -26.06
N GLN A 102 -14.83 -25.68 -24.87
CA GLN A 102 -15.44 -24.51 -24.26
C GLN A 102 -14.32 -23.50 -23.98
N PRO A 103 -14.47 -22.22 -24.37
CA PRO A 103 -13.57 -21.18 -23.89
C PRO A 103 -13.83 -21.04 -22.38
N PHE A 104 -12.89 -21.53 -21.58
CA PHE A 104 -12.78 -21.17 -20.17
C PHE A 104 -12.60 -19.66 -20.11
N SER A 105 -13.69 -18.95 -19.80
CA SER A 105 -13.64 -17.53 -19.52
C SER A 105 -12.79 -17.33 -18.25
N PRO A 106 -11.73 -16.53 -18.26
CA PRO A 106 -11.02 -16.16 -17.05
C PRO A 106 -11.83 -15.10 -16.33
N SER A 107 -12.93 -15.50 -15.67
CA SER A 107 -13.69 -14.60 -14.79
C SER A 107 -13.16 -14.72 -13.36
N LEU A 108 -11.95 -14.21 -13.15
CA LEU A 108 -11.44 -13.85 -11.82
C LEU A 108 -10.66 -12.52 -11.89
N ALA A 109 -11.14 -11.59 -12.72
CA ALA A 109 -11.04 -10.19 -12.33
C ALA A 109 -12.15 -9.97 -11.28
N PRO A 110 -11.86 -9.43 -10.09
CA PRO A 110 -12.92 -8.93 -9.24
C PRO A 110 -13.59 -7.80 -10.01
N SER A 111 -14.70 -8.11 -10.69
CA SER A 111 -15.49 -7.13 -11.39
C SER A 111 -15.91 -6.10 -10.35
N LEU A 112 -15.42 -4.87 -10.53
CA LEU A 112 -15.69 -3.74 -9.64
C LEU A 112 -17.20 -3.41 -9.54
N SER A 113 -18.03 -4.06 -10.36
CA SER A 113 -19.44 -3.79 -10.54
C SER A 113 -20.38 -4.48 -9.53
N THR A 114 -19.91 -5.44 -8.72
CA THR A 114 -20.83 -6.14 -7.80
C THR A 114 -20.68 -5.62 -6.35
N GLY A 115 -21.61 -4.75 -5.95
CA GLY A 115 -21.92 -4.44 -4.56
C GLY A 115 -21.24 -3.19 -4.02
N PHE A 116 -21.72 -2.01 -4.42
CA PHE A 116 -21.63 -0.86 -3.54
C PHE A 116 -22.55 -1.11 -2.33
N PRO A 117 -22.19 -0.64 -1.13
CA PRO A 117 -23.01 -0.86 0.03
C PRO A 117 -24.34 -0.09 -0.12
N ALA A 118 -25.42 -0.60 0.49
CA ALA A 118 -26.76 -0.05 0.33
C ALA A 118 -26.87 1.43 0.77
N ASP A 119 -25.96 1.88 1.64
CA ASP A 119 -25.83 3.25 2.15
C ASP A 119 -24.92 4.13 1.27
N ALA A 120 -24.59 3.72 0.04
CA ALA A 120 -23.65 4.46 -0.81
C ALA A 120 -24.13 5.87 -1.19
N ASP A 121 -25.43 6.06 -1.42
CA ASP A 121 -26.00 7.38 -1.72
C ASP A 121 -25.87 8.34 -0.52
N GLU A 122 -26.20 7.82 0.68
CA GLU A 122 -26.02 8.56 1.94
C GLU A 122 -24.55 8.89 2.20
N CYS A 123 -23.64 7.94 1.91
CA CYS A 123 -22.21 8.15 2.01
C CYS A 123 -21.74 9.28 1.09
N LEU A 124 -22.21 9.29 -0.16
CA LEU A 124 -21.90 10.32 -1.15
C LEU A 124 -22.41 11.70 -0.68
N ASN A 125 -23.66 11.79 -0.24
CA ASN A 125 -24.23 13.05 0.24
C ASN A 125 -23.51 13.58 1.48
N THR A 126 -23.15 12.69 2.40
CA THR A 126 -22.38 13.06 3.59
C THR A 126 -20.99 13.58 3.22
N PHE A 127 -20.30 12.89 2.32
CA PHE A 127 -18.99 13.31 1.84
C PHE A 127 -19.03 14.68 1.16
N ARG A 128 -20.01 14.88 0.27
CA ARG A 128 -20.23 16.13 -0.45
C ARG A 128 -20.48 17.31 0.48
N ASN A 129 -21.39 17.15 1.44
CA ASN A 129 -21.89 18.28 2.25
C ASN A 129 -21.06 18.55 3.50
N HIS A 130 -20.40 17.53 4.05
CA HIS A 130 -19.70 17.65 5.33
C HIS A 130 -18.18 17.52 5.20
N MET A 131 -17.67 16.60 4.39
CA MET A 131 -16.22 16.33 4.34
C MET A 131 -15.50 17.31 3.41
N LEU A 132 -16.01 17.50 2.18
CA LEU A 132 -15.40 18.42 1.21
C LEU A 132 -15.36 19.87 1.69
N ARG A 133 -16.22 20.27 2.64
CA ARG A 133 -16.19 21.60 3.25
C ARG A 133 -14.88 21.89 3.98
N TYR A 134 -14.21 20.87 4.54
CA TYR A 134 -12.96 21.02 5.27
C TYR A 134 -11.72 20.78 4.40
N PHE A 135 -11.85 19.96 3.36
CA PHE A 135 -10.77 19.69 2.42
C PHE A 135 -11.34 19.56 0.99
N PRO A 136 -11.47 20.67 0.25
CA PRO A 136 -12.01 20.68 -1.10
C PRO A 136 -10.92 20.37 -2.13
N PHE A 137 -10.80 19.11 -2.54
CA PHE A 137 -9.87 18.67 -3.59
C PHE A 137 -10.57 18.11 -4.84
N ILE A 138 -11.90 17.97 -4.78
CA ILE A 138 -12.75 17.53 -5.88
C ILE A 138 -14.07 18.31 -5.86
N HIS A 139 -14.58 18.65 -7.03
CA HIS A 139 -15.91 19.20 -7.19
C HIS A 139 -16.91 18.08 -7.53
N LEU A 140 -17.80 17.77 -6.60
CA LEU A 140 -18.93 16.85 -6.82
C LEU A 140 -20.21 17.68 -6.92
N ALA A 141 -20.66 17.93 -8.16
CA ALA A 141 -21.85 18.72 -8.39
C ALA A 141 -23.09 18.05 -7.76
N ALA A 142 -24.07 18.85 -7.35
CA ALA A 142 -25.27 18.38 -6.67
C ALA A 142 -26.16 17.48 -7.56
N ASN A 143 -26.01 17.59 -8.88
CA ASN A 143 -26.71 16.76 -9.88
C ASN A 143 -25.99 15.46 -10.23
N GLN A 144 -24.84 15.16 -9.60
CA GLN A 144 -24.18 13.87 -9.79
C GLN A 144 -24.79 12.83 -8.87
N ASP A 145 -25.63 11.99 -9.45
CA ASP A 145 -26.27 10.86 -8.77
C ASP A 145 -25.29 9.70 -8.57
N LEU A 146 -25.62 8.83 -7.62
CA LEU A 146 -24.86 7.62 -7.30
C LEU A 146 -24.51 6.81 -8.56
N ALA A 147 -25.47 6.60 -9.46
CA ALA A 147 -25.29 5.83 -10.69
C ALA A 147 -24.22 6.43 -11.64
N TRP A 148 -24.11 7.76 -11.70
CA TRP A 148 -23.05 8.40 -12.47
C TRP A 148 -21.68 8.12 -11.86
N MET A 149 -21.58 8.18 -10.53
CA MET A 149 -20.33 7.90 -9.81
C MET A 149 -19.91 6.43 -9.91
N GLU A 150 -20.86 5.50 -9.84
CA GLU A 150 -20.60 4.07 -10.03
C GLU A 150 -19.98 3.76 -11.39
N LYS A 151 -20.36 4.52 -12.43
CA LYS A 151 -19.84 4.35 -13.79
C LYS A 151 -18.52 5.08 -14.02
N GLU A 152 -18.45 6.35 -13.64
CA GLU A 152 -17.34 7.23 -14.03
C GLU A 152 -16.18 7.22 -13.02
N ARG A 153 -16.48 7.01 -11.74
CA ARG A 153 -15.51 7.10 -10.64
C ARG A 153 -15.73 6.01 -9.57
N PRO A 154 -15.72 4.73 -9.97
CA PRO A 154 -16.07 3.64 -9.07
C PRO A 154 -15.08 3.49 -7.92
N PHE A 155 -13.78 3.75 -8.13
CA PHE A 155 -12.79 3.61 -7.05
C PHE A 155 -12.96 4.71 -6.01
N LEU A 156 -13.14 5.97 -6.44
CA LEU A 156 -13.44 7.07 -5.53
C LEU A 156 -14.71 6.79 -4.71
N LEU A 157 -15.77 6.25 -5.34
CA LEU A 157 -17.00 5.90 -4.62
C LEU A 157 -16.75 4.87 -3.51
N VAL A 158 -15.96 3.82 -3.77
CA VAL A 158 -15.56 2.85 -2.73
C VAL A 158 -14.81 3.55 -1.59
N CYS A 159 -13.87 4.43 -1.92
CA CYS A 159 -13.13 5.20 -0.91
C CYS A 159 -14.03 6.10 -0.06
N ILE A 160 -15.00 6.77 -0.69
CA ILE A 160 -16.01 7.59 -0.01
C ILE A 160 -16.82 6.74 0.97
N CYS A 161 -17.38 5.61 0.51
CA CYS A 161 -18.13 4.71 1.37
C CYS A 161 -17.27 4.19 2.54
N ALA A 162 -15.99 3.88 2.30
CA ALA A 162 -15.08 3.37 3.32
C ALA A 162 -14.82 4.38 4.44
N VAL A 163 -14.67 5.67 4.11
CA VAL A 163 -14.40 6.71 5.11
C VAL A 163 -15.67 7.14 5.84
N VAL A 164 -16.81 7.18 5.14
CA VAL A 164 -18.09 7.65 5.71
C VAL A 164 -18.83 6.59 6.53
N THR A 165 -18.87 5.33 6.06
CA THR A 165 -19.76 4.30 6.65
C THR A 165 -19.58 4.19 8.17
N ARG A 166 -20.66 4.08 8.95
CA ARG A 166 -20.54 3.99 10.41
C ARG A 166 -20.19 2.59 10.90
N SER A 167 -20.49 1.57 10.08
CA SER A 167 -20.21 0.17 10.40
C SER A 167 -18.71 -0.14 10.32
N THR A 168 -18.14 -0.66 11.40
CA THR A 168 -16.75 -1.12 11.44
C THR A 168 -16.53 -2.32 10.53
N ALA A 169 -17.51 -3.23 10.46
CA ALA A 169 -17.48 -4.39 9.56
C ALA A 169 -17.47 -3.97 8.09
N SER A 170 -18.42 -3.11 7.68
CA SER A 170 -18.52 -2.62 6.29
C SER A 170 -17.26 -1.83 5.89
N ARG A 171 -16.79 -0.96 6.79
CA ARG A 171 -15.52 -0.23 6.60
C ARG A 171 -14.35 -1.19 6.38
N HIS A 172 -14.25 -2.26 7.16
CA HIS A 172 -13.13 -3.19 7.03
C HIS A 172 -13.12 -3.88 5.66
N LEU A 173 -14.29 -4.35 5.19
CA LEU A 173 -14.43 -4.98 3.87
C LEU A 173 -14.07 -4.02 2.73
N LEU A 174 -14.55 -2.78 2.79
CA LEU A 174 -14.25 -1.76 1.78
C LEU A 174 -12.76 -1.41 1.75
N ILE A 175 -12.09 -1.36 2.91
CA ILE A 175 -10.65 -1.10 2.98
C ILE A 175 -9.83 -2.26 2.41
N MET A 176 -10.24 -3.52 2.64
CA MET A 176 -9.59 -4.67 2.00
C MET A 176 -9.71 -4.57 0.49
N ARG A 177 -10.92 -4.26 -0.02
CA ARG A 177 -11.15 -4.05 -1.45
C ARG A 177 -10.28 -2.94 -2.05
N ILE A 178 -10.12 -1.82 -1.34
CA ILE A 178 -9.24 -0.72 -1.74
C ILE A 178 -7.78 -1.20 -1.82
N LYS A 179 -7.30 -1.90 -0.78
CA LYS A 179 -5.92 -2.41 -0.74
C LYS A 179 -5.63 -3.40 -1.84
N ASP A 180 -6.54 -4.33 -2.12
CA ASP A 180 -6.38 -5.31 -3.17
C ASP A 180 -6.29 -4.62 -4.54
N THR A 181 -7.19 -3.65 -4.78
CA THR A 181 -7.17 -2.84 -6.02
C THR A 181 -5.86 -2.09 -6.20
N LEU A 182 -5.38 -1.42 -5.15
CA LEU A 182 -4.12 -0.67 -5.21
C LEU A 182 -2.90 -1.58 -5.33
N THR A 183 -2.89 -2.74 -4.67
CA THR A 183 -1.78 -3.69 -4.75
C THR A 183 -1.68 -4.27 -6.16
N TYR A 184 -2.81 -4.69 -6.73
CA TYR A 184 -2.87 -5.18 -8.10
C TYR A 184 -2.37 -4.15 -9.10
N LYS A 185 -2.85 -2.90 -9.00
CA LYS A 185 -2.55 -1.84 -9.98
C LYS A 185 -1.19 -1.16 -9.79
N LEU A 186 -0.77 -0.90 -8.56
CA LEU A 186 0.44 -0.12 -8.29
C LEU A 186 1.69 -0.98 -8.10
N VAL A 187 1.53 -2.19 -7.54
CA VAL A 187 2.66 -3.04 -7.18
C VAL A 187 2.87 -4.15 -8.19
N LEU A 188 1.79 -4.79 -8.63
CA LEU A 188 1.87 -5.99 -9.47
C LEU A 188 1.85 -5.66 -10.97
N HIS A 189 1.05 -4.68 -11.39
CA HIS A 189 0.89 -4.29 -12.80
C HIS A 189 1.14 -2.78 -13.01
N SER A 190 2.38 -2.33 -12.83
CA SER A 190 2.78 -0.92 -12.98
C SER A 190 2.51 -0.31 -14.38
N HIS A 191 2.16 -1.13 -15.37
CA HIS A 191 1.80 -0.73 -16.73
C HIS A 191 0.30 -0.42 -16.90
N GLU A 192 -0.55 -0.76 -15.92
CA GLU A 192 -1.95 -0.33 -15.91
C GLU A 192 -2.04 1.15 -15.53
N THR A 193 -2.76 1.94 -16.31
CA THR A 193 -2.77 3.40 -16.14
C THR A 193 -3.46 3.79 -14.84
N VAL A 194 -2.70 4.37 -13.91
CA VAL A 194 -3.23 5.01 -12.71
C VAL A 194 -4.03 6.23 -13.16
N THR A 195 -5.35 6.15 -13.02
CA THR A 195 -6.25 7.24 -13.42
C THR A 195 -6.44 8.26 -12.30
N ILE A 196 -6.99 9.42 -12.66
CA ILE A 196 -7.40 10.45 -11.68
C ILE A 196 -8.37 9.90 -10.62
N ASP A 197 -9.22 8.91 -10.96
CA ASP A 197 -10.13 8.27 -10.00
C ASP A 197 -9.36 7.64 -8.81
N HIS A 198 -8.25 6.95 -9.11
CA HIS A 198 -7.39 6.35 -8.09
C HIS A 198 -6.73 7.42 -7.22
N LEU A 199 -6.23 8.49 -7.83
CA LEU A 199 -5.62 9.60 -7.10
C LEU A 199 -6.63 10.24 -6.13
N LEU A 200 -7.85 10.54 -6.60
CA LEU A 200 -8.89 11.14 -5.78
C LEU A 200 -9.37 10.21 -4.66
N GLY A 201 -9.47 8.90 -4.92
CA GLY A 201 -9.77 7.91 -3.89
C GLY A 201 -8.68 7.81 -2.82
N ILE A 202 -7.40 7.81 -3.23
CA ILE A 202 -6.26 7.81 -2.29
C ILE A 202 -6.27 9.09 -1.45
N LEU A 203 -6.47 10.26 -2.06
CA LEU A 203 -6.57 11.54 -1.32
C LEU A 203 -7.71 11.53 -0.31
N THR A 204 -8.87 10.97 -0.68
CA THR A 204 -10.00 10.77 0.24
C THR A 204 -9.58 9.93 1.45
N PHE A 205 -8.89 8.81 1.21
CA PHE A 205 -8.46 7.93 2.28
C PHE A 205 -7.37 8.54 3.17
N LEU A 206 -6.47 9.34 2.60
CA LEU A 206 -5.43 10.04 3.36
C LEU A 206 -6.02 11.15 4.24
N ALA A 207 -7.05 11.85 3.78
CA ALA A 207 -7.64 12.94 4.54
C ALA A 207 -8.50 12.45 5.73
N TRP A 208 -9.21 11.32 5.60
CA TRP A 208 -10.18 10.87 6.62
C TRP A 208 -10.13 9.39 7.00
N GLY A 209 -9.23 8.59 6.42
CA GLY A 209 -9.07 7.17 6.76
C GLY A 209 -8.31 6.90 8.05
N HIS A 210 -7.89 7.95 8.78
CA HIS A 210 -7.01 7.84 9.95
C HIS A 210 -7.58 6.97 11.08
N ASP A 211 -8.89 6.97 11.33
CA ASP A 211 -9.48 6.08 12.36
C ASP A 211 -9.34 4.60 12.00
N ALA A 212 -9.37 4.24 10.71
CA ALA A 212 -9.21 2.86 10.27
C ALA A 212 -7.76 2.37 10.38
N LEU A 213 -6.79 3.28 10.22
CA LEU A 213 -5.36 2.97 10.29
C LEU A 213 -4.85 2.98 11.75
N ILE A 214 -5.34 3.91 12.57
CA ILE A 214 -4.89 4.10 13.96
C ILE A 214 -5.53 3.08 14.91
N ASN A 215 -6.79 2.68 14.71
CA ASN A 215 -7.43 1.68 15.59
C ASN A 215 -6.81 0.28 15.46
N LYS A 216 -6.16 -0.04 14.33
CA LYS A 216 -5.35 -1.27 14.18
C LYS A 216 -4.08 -1.25 15.04
N LEU A 217 -3.60 -0.09 15.48
CA LEU A 217 -2.40 0.05 16.32
C LEU A 217 -2.69 -0.03 17.83
N LYS A 218 -3.97 0.07 18.23
CA LYS A 218 -4.38 0.05 19.64
C LYS A 218 -4.95 -1.30 20.11
N GLY A 219 -5.20 -2.23 19.19
CA GLY A 219 -5.83 -3.54 19.48
C GLY A 219 -4.87 -4.73 19.44
N GLY A 220 -3.60 -4.56 19.84
CA GLY A 220 -2.59 -5.63 19.89
C GLY A 220 -1.87 -5.67 21.22
#